data_AF-A0A239EL73-F1
#
_entry.id   AF-A0A239EL73-F1
#
_cell.length_a   1.000
_cell.length_b   1.000
_cell.length_c   1.000
_cell.angle_alpha   90.00
_cell.angle_beta   90.00
_cell.angle_gamma   90.00
#
_symmetry.space_group_name_H-M   'P 1'
#
loop_
_entity.id
_entity.type
_entity.pdbx_description
1 polymer ?
#
loop_
_entity_poly.entity_id
_entity_poly.type
_entity_poly.pdbx_seq_one_letter_code
_entity_poly.pdbx_strand_id
1 'polypeptide(L)'
;MRSTLISVVALSALVALSGCSSSDSGSDSAAGANAEVCAEFATAYNNLVDLTEAGPGSAEGVDKWEADKDAALAEFSASADKASDSVKDSLTTLVAALPADSLELTEPDSESGQALVDNATAVANSCDADGSSIELSEFPLQKFN
;
A
#
# COMPACT_ATOMS: atom_id res chain seq x y z
N MET A 1 -2.58 -49.00 -36.19
CA MET A 1 -3.82 -48.31 -35.79
C MET A 1 -3.76 -48.05 -34.29
N ARG A 2 -3.60 -46.78 -33.91
CA ARG A 2 -4.01 -46.22 -32.62
C ARG A 2 -3.86 -44.71 -32.76
N SER A 3 -4.97 -44.08 -33.15
CA SER A 3 -5.12 -42.64 -33.26
C SER A 3 -5.30 -42.07 -31.86
N THR A 4 -4.44 -41.13 -31.46
CA THR A 4 -4.71 -40.29 -30.29
C THR A 4 -5.03 -38.89 -30.82
N LEU A 5 -6.25 -38.47 -30.54
CA LEU A 5 -6.90 -37.29 -31.08
C LEU A 5 -6.37 -36.00 -30.44
N ILE A 6 -6.39 -34.98 -31.29
CA ILE A 6 -6.11 -33.56 -31.07
C ILE A 6 -7.08 -32.97 -30.03
N SER A 7 -6.55 -32.17 -29.12
CA SER A 7 -7.34 -31.16 -28.40
C SER A 7 -6.66 -29.80 -28.58
N VAL A 8 -7.01 -29.15 -29.69
CA VAL A 8 -6.84 -27.71 -29.89
C VAL A 8 -7.93 -27.04 -29.06
N VAL A 9 -7.53 -26.34 -28.01
CA VAL A 9 -8.37 -25.30 -27.40
C VAL A 9 -7.69 -23.98 -27.75
N ALA A 10 -8.16 -23.41 -28.86
CA ALA A 10 -7.99 -22.00 -29.17
C ALA A 10 -9.09 -21.22 -28.45
N LEU A 11 -8.70 -20.34 -27.53
CA LEU A 11 -9.53 -19.27 -26.97
C LEU A 11 -8.58 -18.06 -26.89
N SER A 12 -8.58 -17.20 -27.91
CA SER A 12 -9.44 -16.02 -28.07
C SER A 12 -8.84 -14.78 -27.42
N ALA A 13 -8.32 -13.90 -28.28
CA ALA A 13 -8.26 -12.44 -28.14
C ALA A 13 -7.47 -11.87 -26.95
N LEU A 14 -6.15 -11.72 -27.15
CA LEU A 14 -5.47 -10.56 -26.59
C LEU A 14 -6.04 -9.32 -27.29
N VAL A 15 -6.84 -8.57 -26.53
CA VAL A 15 -7.26 -7.22 -26.86
C VAL A 15 -5.99 -6.40 -27.06
N ALA A 16 -5.83 -5.91 -28.29
CA ALA A 16 -4.85 -4.90 -28.62
C ALA A 16 -5.11 -3.66 -27.75
N LEU A 17 -4.12 -3.24 -26.97
CA LEU A 17 -4.06 -1.86 -26.48
C LEU A 17 -3.91 -0.95 -27.70
N SER A 18 -5.02 -0.53 -28.27
CA SER A 18 -5.08 0.68 -29.08
C SER A 18 -4.98 1.87 -28.14
N GLY A 19 -3.78 2.47 -28.08
CA GLY A 19 -3.52 3.68 -27.30
C GLY A 19 -2.39 4.49 -27.90
N CYS A 20 -2.43 4.75 -29.21
CA CYS A 20 -1.57 5.73 -29.84
C CYS A 20 -2.43 6.85 -30.47
N SER A 21 -2.29 8.04 -29.87
CA SER A 21 -2.42 9.38 -30.45
C SER A 21 -3.81 10.00 -30.69
N SER A 22 -4.14 11.00 -29.87
CA SER A 22 -4.56 12.32 -30.38
C SER A 22 -4.28 13.43 -29.38
N SER A 23 -3.80 14.53 -29.96
CA SER A 23 -3.34 15.80 -29.43
C SER A 23 -4.22 16.51 -28.39
N ASP A 24 -3.53 17.11 -27.42
CA ASP A 24 -3.71 18.48 -26.88
C ASP A 24 -5.15 18.93 -26.58
N SER A 25 -5.53 18.87 -25.29
CA SER A 25 -6.30 19.91 -24.59
C SER A 25 -6.57 19.53 -23.14
N GLY A 26 -5.72 20.01 -22.23
CA GLY A 26 -6.14 20.44 -20.89
C GLY A 26 -6.32 19.37 -19.81
N SER A 27 -5.49 19.51 -18.77
CA SER A 27 -5.71 19.08 -17.37
C SER A 27 -5.01 17.80 -16.87
N ASP A 28 -3.83 17.46 -17.38
CA ASP A 28 -3.01 16.33 -16.91
C ASP A 28 -1.96 16.71 -15.84
N SER A 29 -2.36 17.18 -14.65
CA SER A 29 -1.38 17.41 -13.56
C SER A 29 -1.85 17.06 -12.15
N ALA A 30 -3.08 16.56 -11.97
CA ALA A 30 -3.59 16.11 -10.67
C ALA A 30 -3.78 14.59 -10.61
N ALA A 31 -4.43 14.00 -11.64
CA ALA A 31 -4.74 12.56 -11.68
C ALA A 31 -3.50 11.64 -11.72
N GLY A 32 -2.33 12.14 -12.14
CA GLY A 32 -1.09 11.36 -12.13
C GLY A 32 -0.31 11.44 -10.81
N ALA A 33 -0.42 12.56 -10.08
CA ALA A 33 0.37 12.78 -8.87
C ALA A 33 -0.10 11.89 -7.71
N ASN A 34 -1.42 11.81 -7.51
CA ASN A 34 -1.99 10.92 -6.50
C ASN A 34 -1.78 9.44 -6.86
N ALA A 35 -1.78 9.07 -8.15
CA ALA A 35 -1.51 7.69 -8.57
C ALA A 35 -0.13 7.19 -8.13
N GLU A 36 0.91 8.03 -8.32
CA GLU A 36 2.27 7.73 -7.83
C GLU A 36 2.30 7.67 -6.31
N VAL A 37 1.68 8.63 -5.61
CA VAL A 37 1.63 8.67 -4.15
C VAL A 37 0.89 7.47 -3.55
N CYS A 38 -0.24 7.05 -4.13
CA CYS A 38 -0.98 5.87 -3.68
C CYS A 38 -0.13 4.60 -3.84
N ALA A 39 0.61 4.47 -4.96
CA ALA A 39 1.52 3.35 -5.17
C ALA A 39 2.73 3.36 -4.20
N GLU A 40 3.31 4.53 -3.93
CA GLU A 40 4.36 4.71 -2.92
C GLU A 40 3.85 4.32 -1.53
N PHE A 41 2.66 4.81 -1.14
CA PHE A 41 2.03 4.47 0.13
C PHE A 41 1.79 2.97 0.28
N ALA A 42 1.24 2.31 -0.74
CA ALA A 42 1.00 0.87 -0.71
C ALA A 42 2.31 0.09 -0.57
N THR A 43 3.37 0.52 -1.26
CA THR A 43 4.71 -0.08 -1.15
C THR A 43 5.27 0.06 0.26
N ALA A 44 5.22 1.26 0.84
CA ALA A 44 5.69 1.53 2.19
C ALA A 44 4.90 0.74 3.24
N TYR A 45 3.58 0.68 3.10
CA TYR A 45 2.70 -0.06 4.01
C TYR A 45 2.97 -1.57 3.95
N ASN A 46 3.10 -2.13 2.75
CA ASN A 46 3.38 -3.55 2.59
C ASN A 46 4.78 -3.90 3.10
N ASN A 47 5.78 -3.02 2.92
CA ASN A 47 7.10 -3.18 3.53
C ASN A 47 7.04 -3.15 5.07
N LEU A 48 6.23 -2.27 5.66
CA LEU A 48 6.01 -2.24 7.10
C LEU A 48 5.36 -3.55 7.61
N VAL A 49 4.40 -4.10 6.85
CA VAL A 49 3.80 -5.41 7.14
C VAL A 49 4.86 -6.50 7.09
N ASP A 50 5.63 -6.60 6.01
CA ASP A 50 6.69 -7.59 5.82
C ASP A 50 7.75 -7.53 6.94
N LEU A 51 8.19 -6.31 7.30
CA LEU A 51 9.09 -6.09 8.44
C LEU A 51 8.46 -6.59 9.74
N THR A 52 7.19 -6.27 9.96
CA THR A 52 6.48 -6.66 11.17
C THR A 52 6.33 -8.17 11.29
N GLU A 53 6.01 -8.86 10.20
CA GLU A 53 5.91 -10.33 10.16
C GLU A 53 7.27 -11.02 10.35
N ALA A 54 8.32 -10.48 9.74
CA ALA A 54 9.67 -11.03 9.86
C ALA A 54 10.21 -10.91 11.30
N GLY A 55 9.86 -9.82 11.99
CA GLY A 55 10.41 -9.47 13.28
C GLY A 55 11.92 -9.19 13.23
N PRO A 56 12.59 -9.04 14.39
CA PRO A 56 14.00 -8.68 14.42
C PRO A 56 14.96 -9.83 14.05
N GLY A 57 14.45 -11.07 13.94
CA GLY A 57 15.20 -12.29 13.64
C GLY A 57 16.19 -12.75 14.73
N SER A 58 16.77 -11.83 15.51
CA SER A 58 17.68 -12.05 16.63
C SER A 58 17.64 -10.89 17.62
N ALA A 59 18.17 -11.08 18.83
CA ALA A 59 18.25 -10.00 19.83
C ALA A 59 19.14 -8.84 19.38
N GLU A 60 20.19 -9.10 18.60
CA GLU A 60 21.10 -8.08 18.05
C GLU A 60 20.48 -7.32 16.87
N GLY A 61 19.38 -7.83 16.31
CA GLY A 61 18.67 -7.24 15.16
C GLY A 61 17.55 -6.27 15.54
N VAL A 62 17.23 -6.12 16.83
CA VAL A 62 16.10 -5.29 17.31
C VAL A 62 16.27 -3.84 16.88
N ASP A 63 17.41 -3.21 17.19
CA ASP A 63 17.67 -1.81 16.85
C ASP A 63 17.55 -1.53 15.34
N LYS A 64 18.03 -2.48 14.50
CA LYS A 64 17.90 -2.36 13.05
C LYS A 64 16.46 -2.49 12.60
N TRP A 65 15.73 -3.46 13.15
CA TRP A 65 14.34 -3.71 12.81
C TRP A 65 13.43 -2.54 13.19
N GLU A 66 13.63 -1.97 14.37
CA GLU A 66 12.94 -0.75 14.82
C GLU A 66 13.25 0.43 13.89
N ALA A 67 14.53 0.66 13.56
CA ALA A 67 14.92 1.71 12.63
C ALA A 67 14.32 1.52 11.21
N ASP A 68 14.24 0.27 10.72
CA ASP A 68 13.64 -0.03 9.43
C ASP A 68 12.11 0.21 9.46
N LYS A 69 11.42 -0.09 10.58
CA LYS A 69 10.00 0.23 10.77
C LYS A 69 9.77 1.74 10.82
N ASP A 70 10.58 2.47 11.57
CA ASP A 70 10.50 3.94 11.66
C ASP A 70 10.73 4.59 10.29
N ALA A 71 11.66 4.05 9.49
CA ALA A 71 11.89 4.50 8.13
C ALA A 71 10.65 4.26 7.25
N ALA A 72 10.01 3.09 7.32
CA ALA A 72 8.78 2.81 6.59
C ALA A 72 7.63 3.74 7.01
N LEU A 73 7.51 4.05 8.31
CA LEU A 73 6.52 5.02 8.82
C LEU A 73 6.80 6.45 8.34
N ALA A 74 8.06 6.85 8.24
CA ALA A 74 8.44 8.16 7.72
C ALA A 74 8.05 8.35 6.24
N GLU A 75 8.01 7.27 5.45
CA GLU A 75 7.55 7.32 4.05
C GLU A 75 6.07 7.73 3.93
N PHE A 76 5.24 7.47 4.95
CA PHE A 76 3.85 7.95 4.96
C PHE A 76 3.78 9.47 5.04
N SER A 77 4.66 10.09 5.84
CA SER A 77 4.76 11.55 5.94
C SER A 77 5.21 12.17 4.61
N ALA A 78 6.23 11.57 3.97
CA ALA A 78 6.69 12.00 2.66
C ALA A 78 5.60 11.87 1.58
N SER A 79 4.76 10.84 1.67
CA SER A 79 3.61 10.62 0.79
C SER A 79 2.54 11.72 0.97
N ALA A 80 2.23 12.08 2.22
CA ALA A 80 1.25 13.13 2.54
C ALA A 80 1.65 14.50 1.96
N ASP A 81 2.94 14.83 1.95
CA ASP A 81 3.45 16.09 1.41
C ASP A 81 3.29 16.21 -0.11
N LYS A 82 3.34 15.06 -0.81
CA LYS A 82 3.19 14.97 -2.28
C LYS A 82 1.74 14.82 -2.73
N ALA A 83 0.87 14.29 -1.87
CA ALA A 83 -0.54 14.07 -2.16
C ALA A 83 -1.32 15.38 -2.30
N SER A 84 -2.51 15.27 -2.88
CA SER A 84 -3.52 16.34 -2.92
C SER A 84 -4.89 15.84 -2.46
N ASP A 85 -5.78 16.79 -2.15
CA ASP A 85 -7.19 16.54 -1.85
C ASP A 85 -7.43 15.43 -0.80
N SER A 86 -8.40 14.55 -1.04
CA SER A 86 -8.81 13.51 -0.08
C SER A 86 -7.70 12.52 0.27
N VAL A 87 -6.82 12.21 -0.69
CA VAL A 87 -5.65 11.34 -0.45
C VAL A 87 -4.70 12.01 0.55
N LYS A 88 -4.47 13.32 0.41
CA LYS A 88 -3.66 14.08 1.37
C LYS A 88 -4.28 14.12 2.76
N ASP A 89 -5.58 14.37 2.84
CA ASP A 89 -6.28 14.46 4.13
C ASP A 89 -6.25 13.10 4.86
N SER A 90 -6.46 11.99 4.15
CA SER A 90 -6.36 10.64 4.71
C SER A 90 -4.93 10.30 5.15
N LEU A 91 -3.91 10.60 4.33
CA LEU A 91 -2.51 10.38 4.70
C LEU A 91 -2.09 11.23 5.90
N THR A 92 -2.52 12.49 5.96
CA THR A 92 -2.24 13.37 7.11
C THR A 92 -2.87 12.82 8.39
N THR A 93 -4.09 12.28 8.30
CA THR A 93 -4.77 11.65 9.43
C THR A 93 -4.04 10.38 9.88
N LEU A 94 -3.60 9.54 8.94
CA LEU A 94 -2.80 8.36 9.21
C LEU A 94 -1.52 8.73 9.95
N VAL A 95 -0.74 9.69 9.41
CA VAL A 95 0.52 10.14 9.99
C VAL A 95 0.33 10.70 11.40
N ALA A 96 -0.74 11.46 11.62
CA ALA A 96 -1.05 12.03 12.94
C ALA A 96 -1.45 10.98 13.99
N ALA A 97 -1.92 9.81 13.55
CA ALA A 97 -2.31 8.69 14.42
C ALA A 97 -1.16 7.71 14.69
N LEU A 98 0.00 7.88 14.04
CA LEU A 98 1.16 7.02 14.27
C LEU A 98 1.68 7.20 15.71
N PRO A 99 2.01 6.10 16.41
CA PRO A 99 2.65 6.19 17.71
C PRO A 99 4.06 6.77 17.57
N ALA A 100 4.59 7.32 18.67
CA ALA A 100 5.96 7.80 18.72
C ALA A 100 6.97 6.64 18.69
N ASP A 101 6.56 5.46 19.20
CA ASP A 101 7.31 4.23 19.19
C ASP A 101 6.63 3.23 18.23
N SER A 102 7.33 2.80 17.17
CA SER A 102 6.78 1.89 16.17
C SER A 102 6.55 0.47 16.68
N LEU A 103 7.09 0.11 17.85
CA LEU A 103 6.84 -1.16 18.51
C LEU A 103 5.42 -1.27 19.06
N GLU A 104 4.82 -0.13 19.46
CA GLU A 104 3.44 -0.07 19.96
C GLU A 104 2.45 -0.64 18.94
N LEU A 105 2.72 -0.51 17.63
CA LEU A 105 1.88 -1.04 16.55
C LEU A 105 1.67 -2.56 16.62
N THR A 106 2.59 -3.27 17.29
CA THR A 106 2.66 -4.74 17.28
C THR A 106 2.36 -5.36 18.65
N GLU A 107 2.04 -4.53 19.64
CA GLU A 107 1.67 -5.01 20.95
C GLU A 107 0.38 -5.85 20.91
N PRO A 108 0.24 -6.82 21.84
CA PRO A 108 -1.04 -7.46 22.13
C PRO A 108 -2.18 -6.45 22.28
N ASP A 109 -3.26 -6.65 21.52
CA ASP A 109 -4.45 -5.80 21.51
C ASP A 109 -4.14 -4.31 21.25
N SER A 110 -3.12 -4.05 20.43
CA SER A 110 -2.66 -2.69 20.13
C SER A 110 -3.74 -1.80 19.51
N GLU A 111 -4.11 -0.74 20.25
CA GLU A 111 -4.99 0.31 19.76
C GLU A 111 -4.34 1.10 18.61
N SER A 112 -3.02 1.35 18.68
CA SER A 112 -2.28 2.06 17.64
C SER A 112 -2.13 1.22 16.36
N GLY A 113 -1.95 -0.09 16.50
CA GLY A 113 -1.99 -1.05 15.39
C GLY A 113 -3.36 -1.09 14.72
N GLN A 114 -4.45 -1.13 15.50
CA GLN A 114 -5.81 -1.05 14.94
C GLN A 114 -6.05 0.29 14.24
N ALA A 115 -5.61 1.40 14.83
CA ALA A 115 -5.70 2.73 14.22
C ALA A 115 -4.91 2.82 12.90
N LEU A 116 -3.73 2.19 12.81
CA LEU A 116 -2.96 2.10 11.57
C LEU A 116 -3.77 1.40 10.47
N VAL A 117 -4.39 0.24 10.77
CA VAL A 117 -5.21 -0.51 9.79
C VAL A 117 -6.42 0.29 9.34
N ASP A 118 -7.13 0.92 10.27
CA ASP A 118 -8.33 1.71 9.97
C ASP A 118 -7.99 2.92 9.10
N ASN A 119 -6.90 3.64 9.43
CA ASN A 119 -6.44 4.78 8.64
C ASN A 119 -5.86 4.37 7.28
N ALA A 120 -5.13 3.24 7.19
CA ALA A 120 -4.63 2.74 5.92
C ALA A 120 -5.76 2.33 4.98
N THR A 121 -6.83 1.75 5.52
CA THR A 121 -8.07 1.47 4.78
C THR A 121 -8.72 2.77 4.27
N ALA A 122 -8.75 3.82 5.09
CA ALA A 122 -9.25 5.13 4.66
C ALA A 122 -8.41 5.72 3.52
N VAL A 123 -7.07 5.61 3.56
CA VAL A 123 -6.20 6.02 2.45
C VAL A 123 -6.49 5.21 1.19
N ALA A 124 -6.61 3.88 1.30
CA ALA A 124 -6.96 3.02 0.16
C ALA A 124 -8.30 3.41 -0.48
N ASN A 125 -9.32 3.72 0.33
CA ASN A 125 -10.61 4.18 -0.16
C ASN A 125 -10.51 5.55 -0.88
N SER A 126 -9.70 6.48 -0.35
CA SER A 126 -9.46 7.78 -1.01
C SER A 126 -8.71 7.60 -2.33
N CYS A 127 -7.72 6.70 -2.38
CA CYS A 127 -7.01 6.33 -3.59
C CYS A 127 -7.94 5.70 -4.64
N ASP A 128 -8.84 4.79 -4.24
CA ASP A 128 -9.84 4.19 -5.14
C ASP A 128 -10.82 5.23 -5.70
N ALA A 129 -11.30 6.15 -4.85
CA ALA A 129 -12.18 7.24 -5.25
C ALA A 129 -11.52 8.21 -6.25
N ASP A 130 -10.19 8.34 -6.19
CA ASP A 130 -9.37 9.13 -7.13
C ASP A 130 -8.98 8.33 -8.40
N GLY A 131 -9.43 7.08 -8.52
CA GLY A 131 -9.15 6.21 -9.67
C GLY A 131 -7.80 5.47 -9.61
N SER A 132 -7.15 5.47 -8.44
CA SER A 132 -5.83 4.90 -8.18
C SER A 132 -5.90 3.76 -7.16
N SER A 133 -6.70 2.73 -7.45
CA SER A 133 -6.90 1.59 -6.54
C SER A 133 -5.58 0.91 -6.15
N ILE A 134 -5.44 0.56 -4.87
CA ILE A 134 -4.21 -0.04 -4.29
C ILE A 134 -4.55 -1.26 -3.44
N GLU A 135 -3.60 -2.20 -3.39
CA GLU A 135 -3.69 -3.42 -2.59
C GLU A 135 -2.77 -3.32 -1.38
N LEU A 136 -3.33 -3.53 -0.19
CA LEU A 136 -2.61 -3.50 1.09
C LEU A 136 -2.55 -4.91 1.69
N SER A 137 -1.37 -5.33 2.13
CA SER A 137 -1.16 -6.56 2.87
C SER A 137 -1.90 -6.51 4.22
N GLU A 138 -2.30 -7.66 4.75
CA GLU A 138 -2.94 -7.72 6.07
C GLU A 138 -1.90 -7.43 7.17
N PHE A 139 -2.12 -6.39 7.98
CA PHE A 139 -1.25 -6.09 9.10
C PHE A 139 -1.45 -7.13 10.23
N PRO A 140 -0.38 -7.75 10.75
CA PRO A 140 -0.47 -8.88 11.68
C PRO A 140 -0.80 -8.44 13.12
N LEU A 141 -2.02 -7.96 13.35
CA LEU A 141 -2.51 -7.58 14.68
C LEU A 141 -2.58 -8.81 15.61
N GLN A 142 -1.97 -8.71 16.79
CA GLN A 142 -2.09 -9.75 17.81
C GLN A 142 -3.30 -9.49 18.69
N LYS A 143 -4.41 -10.21 18.49
CA LYS A 143 -5.63 -10.09 19.31
C LYS A 143 -5.79 -11.28 20.25
N PHE A 144 -6.04 -11.02 21.54
CA PHE A 144 -6.33 -12.06 22.53
C PHE A 144 -7.82 -12.04 22.89
N ASN A 145 -8.58 -12.96 22.30
CA ASN A 145 -10.01 -13.16 22.55
C ASN A 145 -10.29 -14.07 23.74
#